data_AF-X6MVZ6-F1
#
_entry.id   AF-X6MVZ6-F1
#
_cell.length_a   1.000
_cell.length_b   1.000
_cell.length_c   1.000
_cell.angle_alpha   90.00
_cell.angle_beta   90.00
_cell.angle_gamma   90.00
#
_symmetry.space_group_name_H-M   'P 1'
#
loop_
_entity.id
_entity.type
_entity.pdbx_description
1 polymer ?
#
loop_
_entity_poly.entity_id
_entity_poly.type
_entity_poly.pdbx_seq_one_letter_code
_entity_poly.pdbx_strand_id
1 'polypeptide(L)'
;MKLNEIQIDSVFTCLINGLKGSDEENRELYAESIGIISIKLKKKQLDDVFECLNGLKYENECIRALCRSLETISPKLNNKQLNRVFSAFINGLEGKFNWHHQSSEKSLGIIATKANEKQLERIINALISGLKNISEDVRYSCAKSLGVISTNLTDKQLNALPNELENYYFDSYKKKRLKKFQRNGMKNNWRGFSTL
;
A
#
# COMPACT_ATOMS: atom_id res chain seq x y z
N MET A 1 1.18 -27.18 0.89
CA MET A 1 2.31 -27.77 1.63
C MET A 1 2.06 -27.59 3.13
N LYS A 2 2.09 -28.66 3.94
CA LYS A 2 1.84 -28.59 5.40
C LYS A 2 3.17 -28.78 6.13
N LEU A 3 3.87 -27.68 6.39
CA LEU A 3 5.11 -27.68 7.17
C LEU A 3 4.82 -27.73 8.67
N ASN A 4 5.64 -28.46 9.43
CA ASN A 4 5.66 -28.40 10.89
C ASN A 4 6.51 -27.21 11.40
N GLU A 5 6.50 -26.96 12.70
CA GLU A 5 7.19 -25.82 13.32
C GLU A 5 8.71 -25.84 13.08
N ILE A 6 9.36 -26.99 13.24
CA ILE A 6 10.80 -27.16 13.02
C ILE A 6 11.16 -26.87 11.55
N GLN A 7 10.34 -27.33 10.62
CA GLN A 7 10.54 -27.06 9.20
C GLN A 7 10.33 -25.59 8.86
N ILE A 8 9.35 -24.92 9.46
CA ILE A 8 9.15 -23.47 9.29
C ILE A 8 10.35 -22.69 9.81
N ASP A 9 10.86 -23.04 11.00
CA ASP A 9 12.03 -22.36 11.57
C ASP A 9 13.27 -22.56 10.70
N SER A 10 13.50 -23.77 10.18
CA SER A 10 14.60 -24.05 9.25
C SER A 10 14.49 -23.25 7.94
N VAL A 11 13.30 -23.23 7.33
CA VAL A 11 13.04 -22.43 6.12
C VAL A 11 13.24 -20.94 6.41
N PHE A 12 12.71 -20.45 7.53
CA PHE A 12 12.87 -19.06 7.95
C PHE A 12 14.34 -18.67 8.11
N THR A 13 15.15 -19.49 8.78
CA THR A 13 16.59 -19.27 8.93
C THR A 13 17.30 -19.20 7.59
N CYS A 14 16.95 -20.08 6.65
CA CYS A 14 17.51 -20.05 5.30
C CYS A 14 17.16 -18.75 4.58
N LEU A 15 15.89 -18.36 4.58
CA LEU A 15 15.41 -17.16 3.89
C LEU A 15 16.00 -15.87 4.48
N ILE A 16 16.12 -15.76 5.80
CA ILE A 16 16.68 -14.55 6.42
C ILE A 16 18.19 -14.43 6.19
N ASN A 17 18.92 -15.54 6.15
CA ASN A 17 20.34 -15.53 5.77
C ASN A 17 20.51 -15.18 4.29
N GLY A 18 19.65 -15.71 3.43
CA GLY A 18 19.57 -15.34 2.02
C GLY A 18 19.34 -13.85 1.86
N LEU A 19 18.37 -13.27 2.56
CA LEU A 19 18.08 -11.83 2.54
C LEU A 19 19.28 -10.97 2.98
N LYS A 20 20.06 -11.40 3.98
CA LYS A 20 21.26 -10.68 4.46
C LYS A 20 22.41 -10.72 3.45
N GLY A 21 22.67 -11.90 2.87
CA GLY A 21 23.84 -12.17 2.05
C GLY A 21 23.64 -11.95 0.55
N SER A 22 22.42 -11.73 0.10
CA SER A 22 22.10 -11.60 -1.32
C SER A 22 22.52 -10.26 -1.93
N ASP A 23 22.80 -10.31 -3.22
CA ASP A 23 22.77 -9.15 -4.11
C ASP A 23 21.36 -8.57 -4.24
N GLU A 24 21.26 -7.44 -4.92
CA GLU A 24 20.04 -6.64 -5.02
C GLU A 24 18.82 -7.41 -5.54
N GLU A 25 18.98 -8.17 -6.61
CA GLU A 25 17.88 -8.85 -7.31
C GLU A 25 17.35 -10.05 -6.50
N ASN A 26 18.24 -10.76 -5.79
CA ASN A 26 17.83 -11.89 -4.96
C ASN A 26 17.11 -11.47 -3.67
N ARG A 27 17.33 -10.26 -3.15
CA ARG A 27 16.69 -9.78 -1.91
C ARG A 27 15.17 -9.68 -2.02
N GLU A 28 14.66 -9.23 -3.17
CA GLU A 28 13.20 -9.13 -3.38
C GLU A 28 12.55 -10.51 -3.29
N LEU A 29 13.17 -11.52 -3.91
CA LEU A 29 12.69 -12.90 -3.91
C LEU A 29 12.68 -13.50 -2.50
N TYR A 30 13.71 -13.24 -1.70
CA TYR A 30 13.73 -13.67 -0.29
C TYR A 30 12.65 -12.97 0.53
N ALA A 31 12.47 -11.65 0.36
CA ALA A 31 11.44 -10.90 1.06
C ALA A 31 10.03 -11.38 0.71
N GLU A 32 9.76 -11.64 -0.57
CA GLU A 32 8.49 -12.22 -1.04
C GLU A 32 8.27 -13.63 -0.47
N SER A 33 9.29 -14.47 -0.49
CA SER A 33 9.23 -15.83 0.09
C SER A 33 8.93 -15.80 1.58
N ILE A 34 9.54 -14.88 2.33
CA ILE A 34 9.22 -14.62 3.74
C ILE A 34 7.76 -14.18 3.88
N GLY A 35 7.28 -13.32 2.98
CA GLY A 35 5.88 -12.90 2.90
C GLY A 35 4.93 -14.09 2.77
N ILE A 36 5.24 -15.06 1.92
CA ILE A 36 4.40 -16.27 1.71
C ILE A 36 4.32 -17.11 2.99
N ILE A 37 5.43 -17.33 3.69
CA ILE A 37 5.44 -18.16 4.91
C ILE A 37 4.99 -17.39 6.16
N SER A 38 4.78 -16.07 6.06
CA SER A 38 4.47 -15.18 7.18
C SER A 38 3.23 -15.57 7.99
N ILE A 39 2.31 -16.35 7.40
CA ILE A 39 1.15 -16.91 8.09
C ILE A 39 1.55 -17.82 9.27
N LYS A 40 2.70 -18.49 9.15
CA LYS A 40 3.24 -19.38 10.18
C LYS A 40 4.28 -18.72 11.10
N LEU A 41 4.82 -17.56 10.72
CA LEU A 41 5.85 -16.89 11.51
C LEU A 41 5.27 -16.31 12.81
N LYS A 42 6.05 -16.41 13.88
CA LYS A 42 5.79 -15.77 15.17
C LYS A 42 6.14 -14.28 15.09
N LYS A 43 5.61 -13.48 16.04
CA LYS A 43 5.88 -12.04 16.10
C LYS A 43 7.38 -11.73 16.16
N LYS A 44 8.13 -12.46 17.01
CA LYS A 44 9.59 -12.30 17.12
C LYS A 44 10.31 -12.51 15.77
N GLN A 45 9.96 -13.56 15.03
CA GLN A 45 10.56 -13.81 13.71
C GLN A 45 10.25 -12.68 12.73
N LEU A 46 9.05 -12.11 12.79
CA LEU A 46 8.72 -10.96 11.98
C LEU A 46 9.49 -9.71 12.40
N ASP A 47 9.71 -9.51 13.71
CA ASP A 47 10.58 -8.44 14.22
C ASP A 47 12.02 -8.60 13.68
N ASP A 48 12.56 -9.82 13.69
CA ASP A 48 13.88 -10.15 13.16
C ASP A 48 13.98 -9.84 11.64
N VAL A 49 12.91 -10.07 10.87
CA VAL A 49 12.86 -9.70 9.44
C VAL A 49 12.97 -8.20 9.26
N PHE A 50 12.19 -7.41 10.01
CA PHE A 50 12.27 -5.96 9.90
C PHE A 50 13.63 -5.41 10.36
N GLU A 51 14.23 -6.01 11.39
CA GLU A 51 15.60 -5.68 11.79
C GLU A 51 16.60 -5.99 10.68
N CYS A 52 16.49 -7.15 10.04
CA CYS A 52 17.31 -7.55 8.90
C CYS A 52 17.18 -6.59 7.71
N LEU A 53 15.98 -6.07 7.45
CA LEU A 53 15.73 -5.13 6.35
C LEU A 53 16.31 -3.73 6.59
N ASN A 54 16.60 -3.38 7.85
CA ASN A 54 17.00 -2.02 8.24
C ASN A 54 18.34 -1.63 7.62
N GLY A 55 18.36 -0.57 6.83
CA GLY A 55 19.58 -0.04 6.22
C GLY A 55 20.07 -0.87 5.02
N LEU A 56 19.29 -1.83 4.53
CA LEU A 56 19.59 -2.48 3.25
C LEU A 56 19.43 -1.48 2.10
N LYS A 57 20.34 -1.57 1.13
CA LYS A 57 20.12 -1.00 -0.21
C LYS A 57 18.79 -1.58 -0.74
N TYR A 58 17.86 -0.72 -1.16
CA TYR A 58 16.49 -1.07 -1.58
C TYR A 58 15.62 -1.70 -0.49
N GLU A 59 15.77 -1.21 0.74
CA GLU A 59 14.89 -1.55 1.85
C GLU A 59 13.40 -1.41 1.47
N ASN A 60 13.02 -0.35 0.76
CA ASN A 60 11.62 -0.09 0.42
C ASN A 60 11.04 -1.14 -0.54
N GLU A 61 11.82 -1.57 -1.54
CA GLU A 61 11.50 -2.64 -2.47
C GLU A 61 11.26 -3.94 -1.70
N CYS A 62 12.19 -4.31 -0.82
CA CYS A 62 12.09 -5.52 -0.01
C CYS A 62 10.87 -5.47 0.93
N ILE A 63 10.61 -4.33 1.57
CA ILE A 63 9.43 -4.13 2.42
C ILE A 63 8.14 -4.29 1.59
N ARG A 64 8.09 -3.73 0.37
CA ARG A 64 6.94 -3.87 -0.52
C ARG A 64 6.71 -5.33 -0.92
N ALA A 65 7.78 -6.05 -1.28
CA ALA A 65 7.71 -7.47 -1.64
C ALA A 65 7.24 -8.35 -0.47
N LEU A 66 7.79 -8.14 0.73
CA LEU A 66 7.30 -8.76 1.97
C LEU A 66 5.81 -8.50 2.18
N CYS A 67 5.38 -7.27 1.90
CA CYS A 67 4.00 -6.81 2.06
C CYS A 67 3.06 -7.25 0.92
N ARG A 68 3.48 -8.09 -0.03
CA ARG A 68 2.50 -8.80 -0.90
C ARG A 68 1.52 -9.65 -0.08
N SER A 69 1.95 -10.11 1.11
CA SER A 69 1.13 -10.86 2.08
C SER A 69 0.61 -10.00 3.24
N LEU A 70 0.40 -8.71 3.03
CA LEU A 70 0.16 -7.77 4.12
C LEU A 70 -1.12 -8.02 4.92
N GLU A 71 -2.14 -8.62 4.32
CA GLU A 71 -3.34 -9.07 5.04
C GLU A 71 -2.98 -9.98 6.23
N THR A 72 -1.99 -10.84 6.03
CA THR A 72 -1.50 -11.79 7.04
C THR A 72 -0.52 -11.15 8.02
N ILE A 73 0.34 -10.26 7.53
CA ILE A 73 1.44 -9.67 8.31
C ILE A 73 0.94 -8.52 9.19
N SER A 74 0.02 -7.71 8.69
CA SER A 74 -0.40 -6.45 9.30
C SER A 74 -1.01 -6.54 10.71
N PRO A 75 -1.64 -7.64 11.18
CA PRO A 75 -2.04 -7.76 12.58
C PRO A 75 -0.85 -7.98 13.54
N LYS A 76 0.30 -8.43 13.01
CA LYS A 76 1.50 -8.74 13.80
C LYS A 76 2.46 -7.55 13.91
N LEU A 77 2.28 -6.51 13.09
CA LEU A 77 3.16 -5.35 13.02
C LEU A 77 2.94 -4.38 14.19
N ASN A 78 4.05 -3.83 14.70
CA ASN A 78 4.04 -2.69 15.61
C ASN A 78 4.03 -1.35 14.85
N ASN A 79 3.82 -0.24 15.57
CA ASN A 79 3.73 1.09 14.97
C ASN A 79 5.00 1.51 14.22
N LYS A 80 6.19 1.12 14.69
CA LYS A 80 7.47 1.42 14.02
C LYS A 80 7.56 0.69 12.68
N GLN A 81 7.17 -0.58 12.63
CA GLN A 81 7.16 -1.37 11.40
C GLN A 81 6.09 -0.87 10.43
N LEU A 82 4.88 -0.56 10.92
CA LEU A 82 3.85 0.06 10.09
C LEU A 82 4.34 1.36 9.45
N ASN A 83 5.01 2.24 10.21
CA ASN A 83 5.62 3.47 9.67
C ASN A 83 6.61 3.20 8.52
N ARG A 84 7.38 2.13 8.62
CA ARG A 84 8.30 1.72 7.54
C ARG A 84 7.54 1.20 6.33
N VAL A 85 6.50 0.39 6.53
CA VAL A 85 5.58 -0.04 5.46
C VAL A 85 4.98 1.18 4.76
N PHE A 86 4.41 2.15 5.50
CA PHE A 86 3.89 3.39 4.92
C PHE A 86 4.93 4.13 4.06
N SER A 87 6.16 4.25 4.57
CA SER A 87 7.24 4.95 3.87
C SER A 87 7.66 4.22 2.60
N ALA A 88 7.74 2.88 2.64
CA ALA A 88 8.06 2.06 1.48
C ALA A 88 6.99 2.15 0.38
N PHE A 89 5.71 2.18 0.76
CA PHE A 89 4.62 2.39 -0.19
C PHE A 89 4.65 3.80 -0.81
N ILE A 90 4.89 4.86 -0.01
CA ILE A 90 5.03 6.22 -0.55
C ILE A 90 6.21 6.32 -1.50
N ASN A 91 7.36 5.75 -1.13
CA ASN A 91 8.54 5.74 -1.99
C ASN A 91 8.29 5.05 -3.33
N GLY A 92 7.50 3.97 -3.33
CA GLY A 92 7.06 3.32 -4.56
C GLY A 92 6.22 4.24 -5.47
N LEU A 93 5.41 5.15 -4.90
CA LEU A 93 4.55 6.06 -5.65
C LEU A 93 5.33 7.21 -6.28
N GLU A 94 6.38 7.66 -5.57
CA GLU A 94 7.25 8.76 -5.99
C GLU A 94 8.34 8.31 -6.99
N GLY A 95 8.62 7.00 -7.06
CA GLY A 95 9.67 6.44 -7.91
C GLY A 95 9.32 6.31 -9.39
N LYS A 96 10.36 6.22 -10.23
CA LYS A 96 10.27 5.83 -11.66
C LYS A 96 10.01 4.33 -11.87
N PHE A 97 9.98 3.55 -10.79
CA PHE A 97 9.79 2.12 -10.87
C PHE A 97 8.31 1.81 -11.05
N ASN A 98 8.03 1.17 -12.18
CA ASN A 98 6.71 0.73 -12.59
C ASN A 98 5.95 0.02 -11.47
N TRP A 99 4.93 0.71 -10.95
CA TRP A 99 3.95 0.18 -10.00
C TRP A 99 3.00 -0.78 -10.74
N HIS A 100 3.50 -1.93 -11.18
CA HIS A 100 2.74 -2.80 -12.11
C HIS A 100 1.97 -3.94 -11.43
N HIS A 101 1.81 -3.93 -10.12
CA HIS A 101 1.17 -5.04 -9.42
C HIS A 101 -0.15 -4.66 -8.75
N GLN A 102 -1.24 -5.34 -9.15
CA GLN A 102 -2.54 -5.35 -8.47
C GLN A 102 -2.42 -5.60 -6.95
N SER A 103 -1.40 -6.33 -6.50
CA SER A 103 -1.15 -6.58 -5.07
C SER A 103 -0.88 -5.30 -4.27
N SER A 104 -0.35 -4.25 -4.90
CA SER A 104 -0.03 -2.98 -4.24
C SER A 104 -1.28 -2.19 -3.85
N GLU A 105 -2.35 -2.25 -4.66
CA GLU A 105 -3.61 -1.55 -4.38
C GLU A 105 -4.36 -2.17 -3.20
N LYS A 106 -4.49 -3.51 -3.18
CA LYS A 106 -5.10 -4.24 -2.07
C LYS A 106 -4.33 -3.98 -0.77
N SER A 107 -3.00 -3.99 -0.86
CA SER A 107 -2.12 -3.69 0.28
C SER A 107 -2.31 -2.26 0.80
N LEU A 108 -2.42 -1.26 -0.09
CA LEU A 108 -2.73 0.11 0.31
C LEU A 108 -4.08 0.24 1.02
N GLY A 109 -5.11 -0.48 0.56
CA GLY A 109 -6.40 -0.53 1.25
C GLY A 109 -6.27 -1.05 2.68
N ILE A 110 -5.57 -2.17 2.85
CA ILE A 110 -5.31 -2.77 4.18
C ILE A 110 -4.53 -1.80 5.06
N ILE A 111 -3.48 -1.19 4.53
CA ILE A 111 -2.64 -0.22 5.24
C ILE A 111 -3.46 0.99 5.69
N ALA A 112 -4.33 1.51 4.81
CA ALA A 112 -5.17 2.67 5.12
C ALA A 112 -6.10 2.41 6.31
N THR A 113 -6.62 1.19 6.47
CA THR A 113 -7.44 0.83 7.66
C THR A 113 -6.66 0.86 8.98
N LYS A 114 -5.33 0.80 8.92
CA LYS A 114 -4.42 0.78 10.07
C LYS A 114 -3.68 2.11 10.25
N ALA A 115 -3.87 3.05 9.34
CA ALA A 115 -3.21 4.34 9.36
C ALA A 115 -3.83 5.26 10.41
N ASN A 116 -2.99 5.95 11.17
CA ASN A 116 -3.44 7.15 11.87
C ASN A 116 -3.62 8.31 10.88
N GLU A 117 -4.29 9.39 11.32
CA GLU A 117 -4.61 10.53 10.45
C GLU A 117 -3.37 11.10 9.74
N LYS A 118 -2.25 11.25 10.43
CA LYS A 118 -1.00 11.80 9.88
C LYS A 118 -0.38 10.89 8.82
N GLN A 119 -0.41 9.58 9.05
CA GLN A 119 0.07 8.59 8.06
C GLN A 119 -0.82 8.60 6.82
N LEU A 120 -2.14 8.63 7.03
CA LEU A 120 -3.13 8.63 5.96
C LEU A 120 -3.03 9.89 5.11
N GLU A 121 -2.84 11.05 5.73
CA GLU A 121 -2.59 12.33 5.05
C GLU A 121 -1.34 12.26 4.17
N ARG A 122 -0.24 11.69 4.66
CA ARG A 122 0.99 11.49 3.86
C ARG A 122 0.74 10.61 2.63
N ILE A 123 0.00 9.50 2.78
CA ILE A 123 -0.36 8.63 1.66
C ILE A 123 -1.22 9.38 0.64
N ILE A 124 -2.25 10.09 1.10
CA ILE A 124 -3.15 10.87 0.22
C ILE A 124 -2.34 11.90 -0.57
N ASN A 125 -1.46 12.65 0.11
CA ASN A 125 -0.63 13.67 -0.54
C ASN A 125 0.32 13.06 -1.58
N ALA A 126 0.95 11.92 -1.26
CA ALA A 126 1.79 11.20 -2.22
C ALA A 126 0.99 10.74 -3.45
N LEU A 127 -0.22 10.21 -3.24
CA LEU A 127 -1.09 9.79 -4.33
C LEU A 127 -1.56 10.98 -5.19
N ILE A 128 -1.93 12.10 -4.58
CA ILE A 128 -2.29 13.34 -5.30
C ILE A 128 -1.11 13.86 -6.12
N SER A 129 0.11 13.78 -5.58
CA SER A 129 1.32 14.13 -6.31
C SER A 129 1.53 13.21 -7.52
N GLY A 130 1.39 11.89 -7.33
CA GLY A 130 1.54 10.91 -8.41
C GLY A 130 0.50 11.04 -9.53
N LEU A 131 -0.67 11.62 -9.26
CA LEU A 131 -1.64 11.97 -10.31
C LEU A 131 -1.16 13.07 -11.27
N LYS A 132 -0.16 13.85 -10.87
CA LYS A 132 0.49 14.86 -11.72
C LYS A 132 1.74 14.32 -12.43
N ASN A 133 2.02 13.02 -12.30
CA ASN A 133 3.18 12.39 -12.93
C ASN A 133 3.04 12.37 -14.46
N ILE A 134 4.17 12.42 -15.17
CA ILE A 134 4.21 12.34 -16.64
C ILE A 134 3.82 10.95 -17.16
N SER A 135 4.14 9.88 -16.41
CA SER A 135 3.79 8.51 -16.74
C SER A 135 2.30 8.25 -16.51
N GLU A 136 1.61 7.78 -17.55
CA GLU A 136 0.20 7.40 -17.48
C GLU A 136 -0.03 6.24 -16.51
N ASP A 137 0.86 5.26 -16.48
CA ASP A 137 0.79 4.11 -15.57
C ASP A 137 0.84 4.53 -14.10
N VAL A 138 1.69 5.51 -13.78
CA VAL A 138 1.79 6.08 -12.43
C VAL A 138 0.49 6.80 -12.08
N ARG A 139 -0.02 7.65 -12.98
CA ARG A 139 -1.31 8.34 -12.75
C ARG A 139 -2.45 7.34 -12.53
N TYR A 140 -2.54 6.30 -13.36
CA TYR A 140 -3.56 5.26 -13.25
C TYR A 140 -3.46 4.53 -11.90
N SER A 141 -2.26 4.12 -11.51
CA SER A 141 -2.00 3.42 -10.24
C SER A 141 -2.35 4.30 -9.03
N CYS A 142 -2.02 5.59 -9.06
CA CYS A 142 -2.38 6.55 -8.02
C CYS A 142 -3.89 6.77 -7.94
N ALA A 143 -4.57 6.91 -9.09
CA ALA A 143 -6.03 7.06 -9.14
C ALA A 143 -6.73 5.84 -8.54
N LYS A 144 -6.31 4.64 -8.94
CA LYS A 144 -6.86 3.37 -8.45
C LYS A 144 -6.56 3.12 -6.97
N SER A 145 -5.39 3.55 -6.51
CA SER A 145 -5.02 3.46 -5.09
C SER A 145 -5.82 4.42 -4.22
N LEU A 146 -5.99 5.68 -4.66
CA LEU A 146 -6.98 6.60 -4.07
C LEU A 146 -8.36 5.93 -4.05
N GLY A 147 -8.69 5.22 -5.15
CA GLY A 147 -9.81 4.30 -5.35
C GLY A 147 -10.23 3.58 -4.09
N VAL A 148 -9.28 2.74 -3.71
CA VAL A 148 -9.35 1.80 -2.60
C VAL A 148 -9.38 2.55 -1.27
N ILE A 149 -8.48 3.51 -1.04
CA ILE A 149 -8.36 4.16 0.27
C ILE A 149 -9.52 5.12 0.58
N SER A 150 -10.21 5.66 -0.44
CA SER A 150 -11.36 6.57 -0.28
C SER A 150 -12.48 5.97 0.57
N THR A 151 -12.59 4.64 0.60
CA THR A 151 -13.55 3.91 1.43
C THR A 151 -13.28 4.12 2.92
N ASN A 152 -12.02 4.29 3.31
CA ASN A 152 -11.53 4.46 4.67
C ASN A 152 -11.35 5.93 5.10
N LEU A 153 -11.50 6.88 4.17
CA LEU A 153 -11.34 8.31 4.48
C LEU A 153 -12.57 8.88 5.20
N THR A 154 -12.30 9.78 6.14
CA THR A 154 -13.31 10.64 6.78
C THR A 154 -13.88 11.66 5.80
N ASP A 155 -15.04 12.22 6.11
CA ASP A 155 -15.65 13.28 5.29
C ASP A 155 -14.74 14.51 5.14
N LYS A 156 -14.01 14.87 6.20
CA LYS A 156 -13.05 15.97 6.17
C LYS A 156 -11.93 15.70 5.16
N GLN A 157 -11.34 14.50 5.20
CA GLN A 157 -10.27 14.10 4.29
C GLN A 157 -10.76 13.97 2.84
N LEU A 158 -11.97 13.44 2.62
CA LEU A 158 -12.57 13.34 1.29
C LEU A 158 -12.84 14.72 0.68
N ASN A 159 -13.29 15.69 1.48
CA ASN A 159 -13.57 17.05 1.01
C ASN A 159 -12.29 17.84 0.68
N ALA A 160 -11.15 17.46 1.25
CA ALA A 160 -9.85 18.07 0.96
C ALA A 160 -9.21 17.54 -0.34
N LEU A 161 -9.78 16.49 -0.94
CA LEU A 161 -9.28 15.96 -2.22
C LEU A 161 -9.60 16.94 -3.37
N PRO A 162 -8.67 17.13 -4.34
CA PRO A 162 -8.91 18.02 -5.48
C PRO A 162 -10.17 17.65 -6.28
N ASN A 163 -10.96 18.64 -6.69
CA ASN A 163 -12.15 18.39 -7.53
C ASN A 163 -11.77 17.85 -8.92
N GLU A 164 -10.56 18.14 -9.39
CA GLU A 164 -10.02 17.62 -10.66
C GLU A 164 -9.91 16.08 -10.69
N LEU A 165 -9.98 15.42 -9.52
CA LEU A 165 -10.00 13.95 -9.40
C LEU A 165 -11.28 13.31 -9.96
N GLU A 166 -12.35 14.09 -10.14
CA GLU A 166 -13.64 13.60 -10.64
C GLU A 166 -13.55 13.06 -12.09
N ASN A 167 -12.52 13.47 -12.84
CA ASN A 167 -12.24 13.04 -14.20
C ASN A 167 -11.37 11.76 -14.28
N TYR A 168 -10.66 11.40 -13.21
CA TYR A 168 -9.74 10.26 -13.18
C TYR A 168 -10.44 9.02 -12.62
N TYR A 169 -11.21 8.32 -13.47
CA TYR A 169 -11.73 6.95 -13.31
C TYR A 169 -12.02 6.49 -11.88
N PHE A 170 -13.13 6.95 -11.31
CA PHE A 170 -13.39 6.67 -9.92
C PHE A 170 -14.85 6.41 -9.62
N ASP A 171 -15.36 5.26 -10.07
CA ASP A 171 -16.73 4.84 -9.77
C ASP A 171 -16.97 4.72 -8.26
N SER A 172 -15.99 4.31 -7.45
CA SER A 172 -16.15 4.21 -5.98
C SER A 172 -16.23 5.57 -5.29
N TYR A 173 -15.37 6.54 -5.64
CA TYR A 173 -15.40 7.93 -5.15
C TYR A 173 -16.63 8.64 -5.67
N LYS A 174 -16.94 8.54 -6.97
CA LYS A 174 -18.20 9.05 -7.53
C LYS A 174 -19.38 8.47 -6.76
N LYS A 175 -19.47 7.15 -6.56
CA LYS A 175 -20.56 6.54 -5.76
C LYS A 175 -20.62 7.07 -4.33
N LYS A 176 -19.49 7.21 -3.61
CA LYS A 176 -19.47 7.70 -2.22
C LYS A 176 -19.84 9.20 -2.14
N ARG A 177 -19.30 10.01 -3.04
CA ARG A 177 -19.57 11.46 -3.18
C ARG A 177 -21.01 11.72 -3.66
N LEU A 178 -21.52 10.93 -4.61
CA LEU A 178 -22.91 11.02 -5.11
C LEU A 178 -23.93 10.62 -4.03
N LYS A 179 -23.69 9.52 -3.29
CA LYS A 179 -24.50 9.15 -2.11
C LYS A 179 -24.53 10.26 -1.06
N LYS A 180 -23.42 11.00 -0.89
CA LYS A 180 -23.34 12.16 0.00
C LYS A 180 -24.09 13.38 -0.54
N PHE A 181 -23.95 13.71 -1.82
CA PHE A 181 -24.75 14.77 -2.48
C PHE A 181 -26.26 14.51 -2.34
N GLN A 182 -26.69 13.27 -2.53
CA GLN A 182 -28.07 12.85 -2.35
C GLN A 182 -28.54 12.95 -0.88
N ARG A 183 -27.66 12.69 0.10
CA ARG A 183 -27.95 12.84 1.54
C ARG A 183 -28.00 14.30 2.02
N ASN A 184 -27.16 15.17 1.47
CA ASN A 184 -26.99 16.55 1.95
C ASN A 184 -27.89 17.57 1.26
N GLY A 185 -28.75 17.17 0.32
CA GLY A 185 -29.83 18.00 -0.21
C GLY A 185 -29.39 19.27 -0.97
N MET A 186 -28.11 19.45 -1.28
CA MET A 186 -27.65 20.61 -2.06
C MET A 186 -27.85 20.33 -3.55
N LYS A 187 -28.99 20.78 -4.08
CA LYS A 187 -29.22 20.91 -5.52
C LYS A 187 -28.32 22.01 -6.08
N ASN A 188 -27.74 21.74 -7.25
CA ASN A 188 -27.14 22.67 -8.20
C ASN A 188 -25.67 23.06 -7.94
N ASN A 189 -24.74 22.23 -8.44
CA ASN A 189 -23.60 22.69 -9.24
C ASN A 189 -22.92 21.56 -10.05
N TRP A 190 -23.69 20.54 -10.46
CA TRP A 190 -23.22 19.57 -11.45
C TRP A 190 -23.37 20.18 -12.85
N ARG A 191 -22.38 20.96 -13.28
CA ARG A 191 -22.13 21.23 -14.71
C ARG A 191 -20.99 20.32 -15.15
N GLY A 192 -21.34 19.11 -15.57
CA GLY A 192 -20.36 18.17 -16.10
C GLY A 192 -21.03 16.91 -16.62
N PHE A 193 -21.23 16.87 -17.95
CA PHE A 193 -21.69 15.77 -18.80
C PHE A 193 -23.21 15.53 -18.84
N SER A 194 -23.88 15.40 -19.99
CA SER A 194 -23.42 15.27 -21.39
C SER A 194 -24.62 15.40 -22.35
N THR A 195 -24.39 15.74 -23.61
CA THR A 195 -25.03 15.07 -24.76
C THR A 195 -24.09 15.15 -25.97
N LEU A 196 -23.50 14.01 -26.31
CA LEU A 196 -23.73 13.44 -27.63
C LEU A 196 -25.00 12.59 -27.50
#